data_AF-A0A7G6X601-F1
#
_entry.id   AF-A0A7G6X601-F1
#
_cell.length_a   1.000
_cell.length_b   1.000
_cell.length_c   1.000
_cell.angle_alpha   90.00
_cell.angle_beta   90.00
_cell.angle_gamma   90.00
#
_symmetry.space_group_name_H-M   'P 1'
#
loop_
_entity.id
_entity.type
_entity.pdbx_description
1 polymer ?
#
loop_
_entity_poly.entity_id
_entity_poly.type
_entity_poly.pdbx_seq_one_letter_code
_entity_poly.pdbx_strand_id
1 'polypeptide(L)'
;MAGGIDKLLTVLVITDDDVEAQNRVTLSALPADENGPIPKVTFKQRKRTPRTLKNREFMARKAAELLRGAGAKKVYRIDWAPLILHVQSSMRMGESESNSVVDARGETRAVKGLFIADNSARSNGLGGPNPTLTSQAPATRTAEHIFQSYFDGDPWVHKESPVVSTDPRISVRLGQLGL
;
A
#
# COMPACT_ATOMS: atom_id res chain seq x y z
N MET A 1 29.63 18.02 17.79
CA MET A 1 29.11 18.49 16.49
C MET A 1 28.47 19.85 16.70
N ALA A 2 28.96 20.91 16.06
CA ALA A 2 28.34 22.23 16.15
C ALA A 2 27.00 22.22 15.39
N GLY A 3 25.90 22.62 16.05
CA GLY A 3 24.55 22.67 15.46
C GLY A 3 23.46 21.86 16.19
N GLY A 4 23.82 21.02 17.17
CA GLY A 4 22.85 20.32 18.03
C GLY A 4 22.09 19.17 17.34
N ILE A 5 22.61 18.65 16.21
CA ILE A 5 22.05 17.49 15.50
C ILE A 5 22.00 16.24 16.40
N ASP A 6 22.97 16.11 17.31
CA ASP A 6 23.04 15.07 18.35
C ASP A 6 21.92 15.16 19.40
N LYS A 7 21.12 16.23 19.36
CA LYS A 7 19.99 16.47 20.28
C LYS A 7 18.66 16.56 19.53
N LEU A 8 18.61 16.07 18.29
CA LEU A 8 17.42 16.04 17.46
C LEU A 8 16.77 14.65 17.53
N LEU A 9 15.47 14.62 17.78
CA LEU A 9 14.63 13.43 17.64
C LEU A 9 13.49 13.75 16.67
N THR A 10 13.30 12.88 15.69
CA THR A 10 12.25 13.03 14.66
C THR A 10 11.20 11.95 14.85
N VAL A 11 9.93 12.35 14.81
CA VAL A 11 8.79 11.43 14.79
C VAL A 11 8.04 11.63 13.49
N LEU A 12 7.93 10.56 12.69
CA LEU A 12 7.09 10.54 11.51
C LEU A 12 5.69 10.09 11.91
N VAL A 13 4.70 10.94 11.65
CA VAL A 13 3.28 10.64 11.86
C VAL A 13 2.66 10.23 10.53
N ILE A 14 2.09 9.02 10.49
CA ILE A 14 1.36 8.49 9.34
C ILE A 14 -0.05 8.13 9.79
N THR A 15 -1.04 8.65 9.10
CA THR A 15 -2.46 8.29 9.26
C THR A 15 -3.01 7.88 7.90
N ASP A 16 -4.14 7.18 7.86
CA ASP A 16 -4.89 7.06 6.61
C ASP A 16 -5.70 8.33 6.31
N ASP A 17 -6.12 8.39 5.05
CA ASP A 17 -7.17 9.27 4.58
C ASP A 17 -8.39 8.39 4.30
N ASP A 18 -9.59 8.92 4.51
CA ASP A 18 -10.83 8.22 4.14
C ASP A 18 -10.83 7.84 2.65
N VAL A 19 -11.45 6.72 2.32
CA VAL A 19 -11.66 6.33 0.92
C VAL A 19 -12.74 7.20 0.32
N GLU A 20 -12.35 8.01 -0.67
CA GLU A 20 -13.25 8.92 -1.35
C GLU A 20 -13.20 8.71 -2.86
N ALA A 21 -14.35 8.48 -3.51
CA ALA A 21 -14.43 8.13 -4.92
C ALA A 21 -13.85 9.19 -5.88
N GLN A 22 -13.79 10.46 -5.46
CA GLN A 22 -13.16 11.52 -6.25
C GLN A 22 -11.63 11.45 -6.28
N ASN A 23 -11.01 10.73 -5.33
CA ASN A 23 -9.58 10.52 -5.30
C ASN A 23 -9.27 9.35 -6.24
N ARG A 24 -8.65 9.64 -7.38
CA ARG A 24 -8.51 8.66 -8.47
C ARG A 24 -7.26 8.89 -9.30
N VAL A 25 -6.86 7.84 -10.00
CA VAL A 25 -5.85 7.91 -11.06
C VAL A 25 -6.58 7.73 -12.40
N THR A 26 -6.30 8.59 -13.37
CA THR A 26 -6.79 8.48 -14.75
C THR A 26 -5.62 8.62 -15.72
N LEU A 27 -5.83 8.35 -17.00
CA LEU A 27 -4.82 8.71 -18.00
C LEU A 27 -4.71 10.23 -18.11
N SER A 28 -3.48 10.73 -18.27
CA SER A 28 -3.22 12.13 -18.52
C SER A 28 -3.57 12.51 -19.96
N ALA A 29 -3.85 13.80 -20.19
CA ALA A 29 -3.95 14.38 -21.53
C ALA A 29 -2.58 14.87 -22.06
N LEU A 30 -1.53 14.77 -21.24
CA LEU A 30 -0.16 15.02 -21.68
C LEU A 30 0.28 13.93 -22.67
N PRO A 31 1.23 14.23 -23.57
CA PRO A 31 1.82 13.22 -24.43
C PRO A 31 2.30 11.99 -23.62
N ALA A 32 2.12 10.81 -24.20
CA ALA A 32 2.69 9.58 -23.68
C ALA A 32 4.23 9.68 -23.65
N ASP A 33 4.85 8.97 -22.71
CA ASP A 33 6.29 8.72 -22.73
C ASP A 33 6.57 7.40 -23.48
N GLU A 34 7.84 6.97 -23.49
CA GLU A 34 8.26 5.73 -24.14
C GLU A 34 7.60 4.46 -23.57
N ASN A 35 6.96 4.53 -22.40
CA ASN A 35 6.25 3.44 -21.74
C ASN A 35 4.71 3.57 -21.83
N GLY A 36 4.19 4.60 -22.49
CA GLY A 36 2.76 4.80 -22.74
C GLY A 36 2.15 6.01 -22.00
N PRO A 37 0.83 6.03 -21.82
CA PRO A 37 0.14 7.18 -21.23
C PRO A 37 0.55 7.44 -19.77
N ILE A 38 0.97 8.68 -19.49
CA ILE A 38 1.37 9.13 -18.15
C ILE A 38 0.13 9.16 -17.21
N PRO A 39 0.24 8.72 -15.95
CA PRO A 39 -0.87 8.79 -15.00
C PRO A 39 -1.15 10.23 -14.53
N LYS A 40 -2.43 10.60 -14.46
CA LYS A 40 -2.93 11.80 -13.78
C LYS A 40 -3.55 11.41 -12.44
N VAL A 41 -2.91 11.81 -11.35
CA VAL A 41 -3.43 11.63 -9.99
C VAL A 41 -4.30 12.83 -9.60
N THR A 42 -5.57 12.57 -9.27
CA THR A 42 -6.48 13.56 -8.70
C THR A 42 -6.66 13.26 -7.23
N PHE A 43 -6.20 14.18 -6.37
CA PHE A 43 -6.28 14.02 -4.92
C PHE A 43 -6.66 15.34 -4.24
N LYS A 44 -7.82 15.40 -3.56
CA LYS A 44 -8.34 16.64 -2.98
C LYS A 44 -7.81 16.90 -1.56
N GLN A 45 -6.48 16.99 -1.42
CA GLN A 45 -5.77 17.15 -0.14
C GLN A 45 -6.29 18.27 0.79
N ARG A 46 -6.78 19.40 0.23
CA ARG A 46 -7.35 20.53 0.99
C ARG A 46 -8.81 20.35 1.39
N LYS A 47 -9.47 19.30 0.90
CA LYS A 47 -10.88 18.97 1.15
C LYS A 47 -11.02 17.57 1.73
N ARG A 48 -10.03 17.14 2.52
CA ARG A 48 -10.11 15.89 3.29
C ARG A 48 -11.31 15.90 4.21
N THR A 49 -11.82 14.70 4.49
CA THR A 49 -12.95 14.54 5.41
C THR A 49 -12.62 15.05 6.82
N PRO A 50 -13.62 15.48 7.60
CA PRO A 50 -13.41 15.87 9.00
C PRO A 50 -12.77 14.76 9.85
N ARG A 51 -13.11 13.48 9.58
CA ARG A 51 -12.52 12.33 10.27
C ARG A 51 -11.02 12.21 10.01
N THR A 52 -10.61 12.29 8.74
CA THR A 52 -9.20 12.28 8.34
C THR A 52 -8.42 13.40 9.03
N LEU A 53 -8.95 14.62 9.00
CA LEU A 53 -8.31 15.78 9.65
C LEU A 53 -8.20 15.58 11.18
N LYS A 54 -9.25 15.07 11.82
CA LYS A 54 -9.24 14.76 13.26
C LYS A 54 -8.18 13.71 13.62
N ASN A 55 -8.03 12.66 12.82
CA ASN A 55 -7.02 11.62 13.03
C ASN A 55 -5.60 12.19 12.92
N ARG A 56 -5.35 13.02 11.89
CA ARG A 56 -4.07 13.71 11.70
C ARG A 56 -3.72 14.61 12.89
N GLU A 57 -4.66 15.45 13.33
CA GLU A 57 -4.47 16.34 14.48
C GLU A 57 -4.25 15.56 15.78
N PHE A 58 -5.00 14.48 15.99
CA PHE A 58 -4.83 13.61 17.14
C PHE A 58 -3.41 13.04 17.20
N MET A 59 -2.94 12.44 16.10
CA MET A 59 -1.61 11.83 16.08
C MET A 59 -0.49 12.86 16.17
N ALA A 60 -0.63 14.03 15.53
CA ALA A 60 0.33 15.12 15.68
C ALA A 60 0.44 15.62 17.12
N ARG A 61 -0.68 15.74 17.84
CA ARG A 61 -0.68 16.10 19.28
C ARG A 61 -0.01 15.01 20.11
N LYS A 62 -0.29 13.73 19.86
CA LYS A 62 0.36 12.61 20.57
C LYS A 62 1.86 12.55 20.34
N ALA A 63 2.32 12.78 19.11
CA ALA A 63 3.74 12.89 18.82
C ALA A 63 4.40 14.06 19.58
N ALA A 64 3.74 15.22 19.66
CA ALA A 64 4.25 16.37 20.41
C ALA A 64 4.27 16.12 21.93
N GLU A 65 3.24 15.47 22.48
CA GLU A 65 3.20 15.04 23.88
C GLU A 65 4.35 14.06 24.18
N LEU A 66 4.57 13.07 23.33
CA LEU A 66 5.66 12.09 23.45
C LEU A 66 7.04 12.77 23.45
N LEU A 67 7.27 13.67 22.49
CA LEU A 67 8.54 14.40 22.40
C LEU A 67 8.80 15.27 23.64
N ARG A 68 7.78 15.98 24.14
CA ARG A 68 7.91 16.77 25.38
C ARG A 68 8.17 15.88 26.59
N GLY A 69 7.47 14.75 26.70
CA GLY A 69 7.70 13.76 27.75
C GLY A 69 9.13 13.18 27.72
N ALA A 70 9.72 13.06 26.52
CA ALA A 70 11.11 12.67 26.32
C ALA A 70 12.14 13.80 26.57
N GLY A 71 11.69 14.99 26.99
CA GLY A 71 12.57 16.13 27.34
C GLY A 71 12.80 17.15 26.23
N ALA A 72 12.05 17.10 25.13
CA ALA A 72 12.17 18.10 24.07
C ALA A 72 11.80 19.51 24.57
N LYS A 73 12.75 20.46 24.47
CA LYS A 73 12.54 21.88 24.82
C LYS A 73 11.74 22.64 23.77
N LYS A 74 11.83 22.21 22.51
CA LYS A 74 11.13 22.78 21.36
C LYS A 74 10.61 21.65 20.50
N VAL A 75 9.37 21.78 20.02
CA VAL A 75 8.76 20.82 19.09
C VAL A 75 8.30 21.60 17.87
N TYR A 76 8.79 21.19 16.70
CA TYR A 76 8.40 21.77 15.42
C TYR A 76 7.52 20.78 14.68
N ARG A 77 6.28 21.18 14.37
CA ARG A 77 5.40 20.41 13.50
C ARG A 77 5.58 20.93 12.08
N ILE A 78 6.11 20.07 11.22
CA ILE A 78 6.26 20.35 9.79
C ILE A 78 5.10 19.63 9.11
N ASP A 79 3.99 20.34 8.84
CA ASP A 79 2.85 19.81 8.07
C ASP A 79 3.21 19.79 6.58
N TRP A 80 4.20 18.98 6.23
CA TRP A 80 4.75 18.87 4.89
C TRP A 80 3.72 18.32 3.89
N ALA A 81 3.96 18.61 2.61
CA ALA A 81 3.19 17.99 1.53
C ALA A 81 3.33 16.45 1.60
N PRO A 82 2.25 15.71 1.31
CA PRO A 82 2.27 14.25 1.42
C PRO A 82 3.26 13.64 0.42
N LEU A 83 4.09 12.72 0.92
CA LEU A 83 4.84 11.79 0.07
C LEU A 83 3.89 10.69 -0.40
N ILE A 84 3.71 10.57 -1.72
CA ILE A 84 2.81 9.59 -2.33
C ILE A 84 3.55 8.25 -2.46
N LEU A 85 3.77 7.58 -1.32
CA LEU A 85 4.53 6.32 -1.23
C LEU A 85 3.64 5.10 -0.93
N HIS A 86 2.59 5.26 -0.11
CA HIS A 86 1.71 4.16 0.31
C HIS A 86 0.36 4.18 -0.42
N VAL A 87 0.39 4.33 -1.75
CA VAL A 87 -0.82 4.31 -2.59
C VAL A 87 -1.49 2.95 -2.49
N GLN A 88 -2.80 2.95 -2.22
CA GLN A 88 -3.60 1.75 -1.97
C GLN A 88 -4.97 1.88 -2.62
N SER A 89 -5.62 0.74 -2.86
CA SER A 89 -7.05 0.66 -3.24
C SER A 89 -7.43 1.25 -4.60
N SER A 90 -6.49 1.55 -5.49
CA SER A 90 -6.78 2.10 -6.82
C SER A 90 -7.48 1.11 -7.76
N MET A 91 -7.37 -0.20 -7.49
CA MET A 91 -8.06 -1.28 -8.20
C MET A 91 -8.72 -2.22 -7.17
N ARG A 92 -9.43 -1.62 -6.21
CA ARG A 92 -9.88 -2.29 -4.98
C ARG A 92 -10.65 -3.58 -5.21
N MET A 93 -10.41 -4.54 -4.32
CA MET A 93 -11.21 -5.73 -4.10
C MET A 93 -12.53 -5.41 -3.40
N GLY A 94 -13.59 -6.11 -3.75
CA GLY A 94 -14.89 -5.97 -3.11
C GLY A 94 -15.87 -7.06 -3.52
N GLU A 95 -17.10 -6.93 -3.03
CA GLU A 95 -18.14 -7.96 -3.16
C GLU A 95 -18.85 -7.93 -4.52
N SER A 96 -18.91 -6.77 -5.18
CA SER A 96 -19.67 -6.58 -6.44
C SER A 96 -18.89 -5.79 -7.50
N GLU A 97 -19.28 -5.96 -8.76
CA GLU A 97 -18.77 -5.18 -9.89
C GLU A 97 -19.05 -3.68 -9.77
N SER A 98 -20.11 -3.29 -9.06
CA SER A 98 -20.47 -1.90 -8.84
C SER A 98 -19.50 -1.15 -7.92
N ASN A 99 -18.63 -1.84 -7.19
CA ASN A 99 -17.74 -1.22 -6.20
C ASN A 99 -16.29 -1.73 -6.20
N SER A 100 -15.91 -2.61 -7.13
CA SER A 100 -14.59 -3.25 -7.14
C SER A 100 -14.14 -3.67 -8.53
N VAL A 101 -12.81 -3.71 -8.72
CA VAL A 101 -12.16 -4.17 -9.95
C VAL A 101 -11.91 -5.67 -9.90
N VAL A 102 -11.57 -6.18 -8.72
CA VAL A 102 -11.27 -7.60 -8.49
C VAL A 102 -12.21 -8.21 -7.46
N ASP A 103 -12.42 -9.52 -7.57
CA ASP A 103 -13.15 -10.29 -6.57
C ASP A 103 -12.29 -10.63 -5.34
N ALA A 104 -12.84 -11.36 -4.38
CA ALA A 104 -12.15 -11.76 -3.15
C ALA A 104 -10.86 -12.57 -3.36
N ARG A 105 -10.66 -13.13 -4.56
CA ARG A 105 -9.50 -13.95 -4.93
C ARG A 105 -8.41 -13.11 -5.61
N GLY A 106 -8.70 -11.86 -5.93
CA GLY A 106 -7.82 -10.97 -6.68
C GLY A 106 -7.93 -11.16 -8.20
N GLU A 107 -8.89 -11.98 -8.67
CA GLU A 107 -9.17 -12.10 -10.11
C GLU A 107 -9.95 -10.87 -10.58
N THR A 108 -9.59 -10.32 -11.74
CA THR A 108 -10.36 -9.22 -12.30
C THR A 108 -11.76 -9.68 -12.71
N ARG A 109 -12.72 -8.78 -12.51
CA ARG A 109 -14.10 -9.01 -12.93
C ARG A 109 -14.27 -8.80 -14.44
N ALA A 110 -13.41 -7.98 -15.05
CA ALA A 110 -13.48 -7.63 -16.47
C ALA A 110 -12.83 -8.69 -17.39
N VAL A 111 -11.78 -9.37 -16.93
CA VAL A 111 -10.98 -10.32 -17.72
C VAL A 111 -10.66 -11.55 -16.87
N LYS A 112 -11.11 -12.72 -17.33
CA LYS A 112 -10.82 -14.01 -16.70
C LYS A 112 -9.34 -14.38 -16.86
N GLY A 113 -8.75 -14.94 -15.81
CA GLY A 113 -7.33 -15.30 -15.77
C GLY A 113 -6.37 -14.12 -15.56
N LEU A 114 -6.88 -12.89 -15.38
CA LEU A 114 -6.06 -11.73 -15.01
C LEU A 114 -6.18 -11.49 -13.50
N PHE A 115 -5.06 -11.23 -12.82
CA PHE A 115 -5.00 -11.09 -11.36
C PHE A 115 -4.27 -9.83 -10.93
N ILE A 116 -4.70 -9.26 -9.81
CA ILE A 116 -4.06 -8.11 -9.16
C ILE A 116 -3.77 -8.45 -7.70
N ALA A 117 -2.50 -8.36 -7.32
CA ALA A 117 -1.98 -8.87 -6.05
C ALA A 117 -1.18 -7.84 -5.24
N ASP A 118 -1.13 -6.57 -5.68
CA ASP A 118 -0.37 -5.51 -5.01
C ASP A 118 -1.26 -4.63 -4.09
N ASN A 119 -0.72 -3.49 -3.64
CA ASN A 119 -1.44 -2.53 -2.80
C ASN A 119 -2.73 -1.98 -3.45
N SER A 120 -2.84 -2.00 -4.78
CA SER A 120 -4.01 -1.47 -5.50
C SER A 120 -5.26 -2.32 -5.27
N ALA A 121 -5.10 -3.63 -5.06
CA ALA A 121 -6.20 -4.57 -4.83
C ALA A 121 -6.82 -4.46 -3.43
N ARG A 122 -6.23 -3.68 -2.51
CA ARG A 122 -6.76 -3.51 -1.16
C ARG A 122 -8.18 -2.94 -1.21
N SER A 123 -9.07 -3.48 -0.38
CA SER A 123 -10.45 -2.97 -0.29
C SER A 123 -10.53 -1.58 0.35
N ASN A 124 -9.59 -1.24 1.22
CA ASN A 124 -9.54 0.00 2.00
C ASN A 124 -8.08 0.31 2.43
N GLY A 125 -7.86 1.41 3.15
CA GLY A 125 -6.59 1.73 3.81
C GLY A 125 -6.30 0.89 5.06
N LEU A 126 -5.04 0.94 5.53
CA LEU A 126 -4.58 0.24 6.75
C LEU A 126 -4.69 1.05 8.05
N GLY A 127 -5.13 2.30 7.99
CA GLY A 127 -5.08 3.18 9.16
C GLY A 127 -3.70 3.77 9.48
N GLY A 128 -2.75 3.75 8.54
CA GLY A 128 -1.44 4.43 8.66
C GLY A 128 -0.17 3.57 8.58
N PRO A 129 -0.13 2.30 9.03
CA PRO A 129 1.06 1.46 8.94
C PRO A 129 1.55 1.22 7.51
N ASN A 130 2.82 0.85 7.38
CA ASN A 130 3.45 0.54 6.10
C ASN A 130 2.81 -0.70 5.45
N PRO A 131 2.36 -0.61 4.18
CA PRO A 131 1.50 -1.65 3.61
C PRO A 131 2.23 -2.91 3.15
N THR A 132 3.54 -2.85 2.91
CA THR A 132 4.27 -3.89 2.19
C THR A 132 4.08 -5.29 2.79
N LEU A 133 4.27 -5.44 4.10
CA LEU A 133 4.12 -6.74 4.76
C LEU A 133 2.68 -7.24 4.68
N THR A 134 1.70 -6.37 4.97
CA THR A 134 0.28 -6.74 4.88
C THR A 134 -0.14 -7.09 3.45
N SER A 135 0.53 -6.55 2.42
CA SER A 135 0.26 -6.87 1.02
C SER A 135 0.84 -8.19 0.56
N GLN A 136 1.78 -8.78 1.30
CA GLN A 136 2.21 -10.15 1.02
C GLN A 136 1.05 -11.15 1.25
N ALA A 137 0.20 -10.93 2.24
CA ALA A 137 -0.93 -11.82 2.52
C ALA A 137 -1.91 -11.98 1.33
N PRO A 138 -2.48 -10.90 0.73
CA PRO A 138 -3.31 -11.04 -0.45
C PRO A 138 -2.53 -11.57 -1.66
N ALA A 139 -1.25 -11.19 -1.83
CA ALA A 139 -0.44 -11.69 -2.93
C ALA A 139 -0.26 -13.22 -2.88
N THR A 140 0.11 -13.73 -1.71
CA THR A 140 0.29 -15.15 -1.44
C THR A 140 -1.02 -15.93 -1.58
N ARG A 141 -2.14 -15.39 -1.06
CA ARG A 141 -3.47 -15.99 -1.23
C ARG A 141 -3.91 -16.04 -2.71
N THR A 142 -3.67 -14.97 -3.46
CA THR A 142 -3.97 -14.93 -4.89
C THR A 142 -3.09 -15.90 -5.68
N ALA A 143 -1.81 -16.03 -5.33
CA ALA A 143 -0.92 -17.01 -5.94
C ALA A 143 -1.37 -18.47 -5.69
N GLU A 144 -1.79 -18.80 -4.47
CA GLU A 144 -2.39 -20.10 -4.17
C GLU A 144 -3.64 -20.35 -5.01
N HIS A 145 -4.52 -19.36 -5.12
CA HIS A 145 -5.72 -19.53 -5.94
C HIS A 145 -5.39 -19.80 -7.42
N ILE A 146 -4.40 -19.11 -7.98
CA ILE A 146 -3.89 -19.36 -9.33
C ILE A 146 -3.35 -20.79 -9.43
N PHE A 147 -2.52 -21.20 -8.47
CA PHE A 147 -1.90 -22.52 -8.45
C PHE A 147 -2.94 -23.66 -8.43
N GLN A 148 -3.98 -23.53 -7.59
CA GLN A 148 -5.07 -24.50 -7.53
C GLN A 148 -5.93 -24.51 -8.80
N SER A 149 -6.20 -23.34 -9.38
CA SER A 149 -7.22 -23.22 -10.44
C SER A 149 -6.66 -23.48 -11.84
N TYR A 150 -5.35 -23.30 -12.04
CA TYR A 150 -4.72 -23.39 -13.36
C TYR A 150 -3.58 -24.41 -13.45
N PHE A 151 -3.14 -24.98 -12.32
CA PHE A 151 -1.97 -25.87 -12.28
C PHE A 151 -2.17 -27.12 -11.40
N ASP A 152 -3.41 -27.43 -11.01
CA ASP A 152 -3.78 -28.57 -10.16
C ASP A 152 -2.95 -28.67 -8.86
N GLY A 153 -2.53 -27.50 -8.34
CA GLY A 153 -1.68 -27.41 -7.17
C GLY A 153 -2.42 -27.58 -5.85
N ASP A 154 -1.72 -28.09 -4.84
CA ASP A 154 -2.25 -28.18 -3.48
C ASP A 154 -2.20 -26.83 -2.73
N PRO A 155 -3.15 -26.54 -1.81
CA PRO A 155 -3.10 -25.37 -0.95
C PRO A 155 -1.98 -25.49 0.09
N TRP A 156 -1.22 -24.40 0.26
CA TRP A 156 0.00 -24.30 1.06
C TRP A 156 0.01 -23.13 2.05
N VAL A 157 -0.73 -22.04 1.82
CA VAL A 157 -0.65 -20.77 2.58
C VAL A 157 -0.97 -20.96 4.07
N HIS A 158 -1.87 -21.89 4.39
CA HIS A 158 -2.26 -22.19 5.77
C HIS A 158 -1.52 -23.38 6.39
N LYS A 159 -0.66 -24.06 5.62
CA LYS A 159 0.02 -25.29 6.05
C LYS A 159 1.53 -25.14 6.15
N GLU A 160 2.11 -24.26 5.35
CA GLU A 160 3.55 -24.12 5.19
C GLU A 160 4.05 -22.77 5.66
N SER A 161 5.34 -22.72 6.01
CA SER A 161 6.01 -21.44 6.23
C SER A 161 6.32 -20.78 4.88
N PRO A 162 6.17 -19.46 4.74
CA PRO A 162 6.53 -18.75 3.52
C PRO A 162 7.98 -19.07 3.12
N VAL A 163 8.17 -19.51 1.87
CA VAL A 163 9.52 -19.63 1.32
C VAL A 163 10.03 -18.22 1.08
N VAL A 164 11.15 -17.88 1.72
CA VAL A 164 11.79 -16.57 1.53
C VAL A 164 12.19 -16.47 0.05
N SER A 165 11.93 -15.35 -0.62
CA SER A 165 12.26 -15.19 -2.04
C SER A 165 13.76 -15.33 -2.35
N THR A 166 14.61 -15.27 -1.33
CA THR A 166 16.05 -15.51 -1.38
C THR A 166 16.44 -16.96 -1.07
N ASP A 167 15.48 -17.89 -1.01
CA ASP A 167 15.78 -19.29 -0.75
C ASP A 167 16.60 -19.88 -1.91
N PRO A 168 17.81 -20.42 -1.65
CA PRO A 168 18.67 -20.95 -2.69
C PRO A 168 18.02 -22.03 -3.56
N ARG A 169 17.02 -22.75 -3.02
CA ARG A 169 16.28 -23.78 -3.77
C ARG A 169 15.52 -23.19 -4.95
N ILE A 170 15.03 -21.96 -4.84
CA ILE A 170 14.36 -21.25 -5.94
C ILE A 170 15.36 -21.01 -7.08
N SER A 171 16.51 -20.41 -6.78
CA SER A 171 17.56 -20.14 -7.78
C SER A 171 18.06 -21.42 -8.44
N VAL A 172 18.26 -22.49 -7.66
CA VAL A 172 18.66 -23.80 -8.20
C VAL A 172 17.59 -24.36 -9.14
N ARG A 173 16.31 -24.29 -8.76
CA ARG A 173 15.22 -24.80 -9.59
C ARG A 173 15.06 -24.02 -10.89
N LEU A 174 15.17 -22.69 -10.86
CA LEU A 174 15.13 -21.86 -12.06
C LEU A 174 16.27 -22.23 -13.02
N GLY A 175 17.49 -22.39 -12.50
CA GLY A 175 18.64 -22.84 -13.29
C GLY A 175 18.43 -24.22 -13.91
N GLN A 176 17.80 -25.16 -13.21
CA GLN A 176 17.44 -26.49 -13.76
C GLN A 176 16.37 -26.40 -14.86
N LEU A 177 15.49 -25.40 -14.80
CA LEU A 177 14.45 -25.14 -15.81
C LEU A 177 14.97 -24.30 -16.99
N GLY A 178 16.23 -23.86 -16.94
CA GLY A 178 16.83 -22.98 -17.96
C GLY A 178 16.24 -21.56 -17.96
N LEU A 179 15.71 -21.12 -16.82
CA LEU A 179 15.15 -19.78 -16.60
C LEU A 179 16.17 -18.85 -15.92
#